data_AF-A0A9E2EVT9-F1
#
_entry.id   AF-A0A9E2EVT9-F1
#
_cell.length_a   1.000
_cell.length_b   1.000
_cell.length_c   1.000
_cell.angle_alpha   90.00
_cell.angle_beta   90.00
_cell.angle_gamma   90.00
#
_symmetry.space_group_name_H-M   'P 1'
#
loop_
_entity.id
_entity.type
_entity.pdbx_description
1 polymer ?
#
loop_
_entity_poly.entity_id
_entity_poly.type
_entity_poly.pdbx_seq_one_letter_code
_entity_poly.pdbx_strand_id
1 'polypeptide(L)'
;YKVIGEVSEAAYGAQVIPTVAGGFTDSHFFRDLGITSYGYSPFAFTTAEFAGVHGNDERVSVDNIVTGVRIYYDLLRKFTAVQ
;
A
#
# COMPACT_ATOMS: atom_id res chain seq x y z
N TYR A 1 1.32 1.07 11.90
CA TYR A 1 1.92 1.41 10.59
C TYR A 1 3.45 1.55 10.59
N LYS A 2 4.20 1.23 11.66
CA LYS A 2 5.68 1.39 11.67
C LYS A 2 6.38 0.61 10.56
N VAL A 3 6.06 -0.68 10.43
CA VAL A 3 6.61 -1.55 9.38
C VAL A 3 6.29 -1.05 7.97
N ILE A 4 5.09 -0.49 7.75
CA ILE A 4 4.72 0.16 6.49
C ILE A 4 5.69 1.31 6.17
N GLY A 5 6.03 2.13 7.17
CA GLY A 5 7.03 3.19 7.04
C GLY A 5 8.41 2.64 6.68
N GLU A 6 8.88 1.62 7.39
CA GLU A 6 10.19 1.01 7.16
C GLU A 6 10.36 0.44 5.74
N VAL A 7 9.37 -0.32 5.25
CA VAL A 7 9.46 -0.93 3.91
C VAL A 7 9.34 0.12 2.80
N SER A 8 8.58 1.20 3.03
CA SER A 8 8.45 2.29 2.07
C SER A 8 9.73 3.11 1.97
N GLU A 9 10.37 3.40 3.11
CA GLU A 9 11.67 4.07 3.16
C GLU A 9 12.75 3.22 2.46
N ALA A 10 12.80 1.92 2.75
CA ALA A 10 13.78 1.02 2.13
C ALA A 10 13.60 0.89 0.61
N ALA A 11 12.36 0.90 0.11
CA ALA A 11 12.07 0.75 -1.31
C ALA A 11 12.19 2.05 -2.11
N TYR A 12 11.80 3.18 -1.52
CA TYR A 12 11.61 4.44 -2.24
C TYR A 12 12.38 5.63 -1.66
N GLY A 13 13.06 5.48 -0.52
CA GLY A 13 13.66 6.61 0.21
C GLY A 13 12.62 7.67 0.59
N ALA A 14 11.38 7.25 0.83
CA ALA A 14 10.23 8.12 0.99
C ALA A 14 9.49 7.85 2.31
N GLN A 15 9.17 8.95 3.01
CA GLN A 15 8.34 8.91 4.20
C GLN A 15 6.88 8.62 3.88
N VAL A 16 6.24 7.84 4.74
CA VAL A 16 4.79 7.58 4.65
C VAL A 16 4.04 8.73 5.31
N ILE A 17 3.11 9.33 4.56
CA ILE A 17 2.17 10.33 5.06
C ILE A 17 0.81 9.67 5.28
N PRO A 18 0.35 9.53 6.53
CA PRO A 18 -0.99 9.02 6.80
C PRO A 18 -2.05 9.95 6.21
N THR A 19 -2.97 9.37 5.45
CA THR A 19 -4.10 10.09 4.84
C THR A 19 -5.40 9.34 5.10
N VAL A 20 -6.52 10.05 5.03
CA VAL A 20 -7.85 9.45 5.07
C VAL A 20 -8.33 9.26 3.65
N ALA A 21 -8.65 8.02 3.26
CA ALA A 21 -9.20 7.75 1.95
C ALA A 21 -10.64 8.28 1.87
N GLY A 22 -10.97 9.04 0.82
CA GLY A 22 -12.33 9.51 0.56
C GLY A 22 -13.26 8.45 -0.05
N GLY A 23 -12.68 7.36 -0.57
CA GLY A 23 -13.41 6.22 -1.12
C GLY A 23 -13.75 5.16 -0.08
N PHE A 24 -14.64 4.23 -0.45
CA PHE A 24 -15.00 3.09 0.38
C PHE A 24 -13.88 2.04 0.42
N THR A 25 -13.69 1.40 1.57
CA THR A 25 -12.75 0.26 1.72
C THR A 25 -13.30 -0.74 2.74
N ASP A 26 -12.94 -2.01 2.59
CA ASP A 26 -13.31 -3.09 3.54
C ASP A 26 -12.75 -2.84 4.95
N SER A 27 -11.78 -1.92 5.10
CA SER A 27 -11.22 -1.54 6.40
C SER A 27 -12.27 -0.98 7.36
N HIS A 28 -13.42 -0.46 6.89
CA HIS A 28 -14.50 -0.07 7.79
C HIS A 28 -15.07 -1.29 8.54
N PHE A 29 -15.40 -2.37 7.85
CA PHE A 29 -15.94 -3.58 8.47
C PHE A 29 -14.96 -4.21 9.46
N PHE A 30 -13.66 -4.24 9.12
CA PHE A 30 -12.64 -4.76 10.05
C PHE A 30 -12.50 -3.89 11.30
N ARG A 31 -12.56 -2.57 11.15
CA ARG A 31 -12.51 -1.65 12.30
C ARG A 31 -13.75 -1.76 13.18
N ASP A 32 -14.93 -2.04 12.63
CA ASP A 32 -16.15 -2.29 13.41
C ASP A 32 -16.02 -3.52 14.33
N LEU A 33 -15.18 -4.49 13.94
CA LEU A 33 -14.83 -5.66 14.74
C LEU A 33 -13.65 -5.42 15.70
N GLY A 34 -13.15 -4.20 15.81
CA GLY A 34 -12.00 -3.85 16.66
C GLY A 34 -10.64 -4.23 16.06
N ILE A 35 -10.57 -4.63 14.79
CA ILE A 35 -9.32 -4.96 14.11
C ILE A 35 -8.69 -3.66 13.59
N THR A 36 -7.44 -3.40 13.98
CA THR A 36 -6.69 -2.27 13.43
C THR A 36 -6.36 -2.55 11.96
N SER A 37 -6.79 -1.66 11.06
CA SER A 37 -6.61 -1.82 9.61
C SER A 37 -6.10 -0.53 8.97
N TYR A 38 -5.19 -0.67 8.00
CA TYR A 38 -4.63 0.42 7.20
C TYR A 38 -4.71 0.04 5.72
N GLY A 39 -5.11 0.98 4.86
CA GLY A 39 -4.92 0.86 3.42
C GLY A 39 -3.47 1.15 3.04
N TYR A 40 -2.87 0.29 2.21
CA TYR A 40 -1.50 0.47 1.75
C TYR A 40 -1.30 -0.12 0.35
N SER A 41 -0.69 0.66 -0.55
CA SER A 41 -0.30 0.24 -1.90
C SER A 41 1.21 0.41 -2.06
N PRO A 42 1.96 -0.63 -2.45
CA PRO A 42 3.41 -0.59 -2.62
C PRO A 42 3.79 -0.28 -4.08
N PHE A 43 2.95 0.46 -4.81
CA PHE A 43 3.20 0.79 -6.20
C PHE A 43 3.49 2.28 -6.34
N ALA A 44 4.51 2.61 -7.13
CA ALA A 44 4.85 3.98 -7.46
C ALA A 44 4.14 4.36 -8.76
N PHE A 45 2.95 4.95 -8.63
CA PHE A 45 2.17 5.41 -9.77
C PHE A 45 2.69 6.73 -10.31
N THR A 46 2.76 6.84 -11.63
CA THR A 46 2.77 8.15 -12.29
C THR A 46 1.41 8.83 -12.11
N THR A 47 1.35 10.15 -12.26
CA THR A 47 0.08 10.90 -12.22
C THR A 47 -0.94 10.37 -13.22
N ALA A 48 -0.49 9.94 -14.40
CA ALA A 48 -1.35 9.39 -15.45
C ALA A 48 -1.93 8.02 -15.07
N GLU A 49 -1.13 7.13 -14.46
CA GLU A 49 -1.63 5.83 -13.98
C GLU A 49 -2.63 6.02 -12.84
N PHE A 50 -2.34 6.92 -11.88
CA PHE A 50 -3.24 7.18 -10.76
C PHE A 50 -4.58 7.77 -11.20
N ALA A 51 -4.57 8.67 -12.19
CA ALA A 51 -5.81 9.24 -12.77
C ALA A 51 -6.64 8.19 -13.54
N GLY A 52 -6.04 7.08 -13.95
CA GLY A 52 -6.69 6.00 -14.68
C GLY A 52 -7.37 4.95 -13.80
N VAL A 53 -7.24 5.03 -12.48
CA VAL A 53 -7.91 4.09 -11.55
C VAL A 53 -9.43 4.17 -11.76
N HIS A 54 -10.06 3.02 -12.04
CA HIS A 54 -11.46 2.90 -12.45
C HIS A 54 -11.83 3.51 -13.82
N GLY A 55 -10.85 3.86 -14.64
CA GLY A 55 -11.02 4.42 -15.97
C GLY A 55 -10.79 3.40 -17.10
N ASN A 56 -10.98 3.86 -18.34
CA ASN A 56 -10.59 3.09 -19.51
C ASN A 56 -9.06 2.94 -19.57
N ASP A 57 -8.61 1.77 -19.99
CA ASP A 57 -7.20 1.42 -20.10
C ASP A 57 -6.40 1.55 -18.78
N GLU A 58 -7.06 1.34 -17.63
CA GLU A 58 -6.38 1.21 -16.33
C GLU A 58 -5.22 0.21 -16.43
N ARG A 59 -4.04 0.63 -15.96
CA ARG A 59 -2.80 -0.12 -16.15
C ARG A 59 -1.78 0.21 -15.08
N VAL A 60 -0.83 -0.69 -14.96
CA VAL A 60 0.35 -0.58 -14.10
C VAL A 60 1.51 -1.28 -14.80
N SER A 61 2.73 -0.76 -14.65
CA SER A 61 3.90 -1.40 -15.23
C SER A 61 4.19 -2.77 -14.60
N VAL A 62 4.76 -3.69 -15.40
CA VAL A 62 5.20 -5.00 -14.90
C VAL A 62 6.24 -4.85 -13.79
N ASP A 63 7.14 -3.88 -13.93
CA ASP A 63 8.17 -3.60 -12.92
C ASP A 63 7.57 -3.13 -11.59
N ASN A 64 6.48 -2.35 -11.63
CA ASN A 64 5.73 -1.98 -10.43
C ASN A 64 5.14 -3.21 -9.75
N ILE A 65 4.55 -4.14 -10.50
CA ILE A 65 4.02 -5.39 -9.93
C ILE A 65 5.13 -6.21 -9.28
N VAL A 66 6.26 -6.43 -9.97
CA VAL A 66 7.39 -7.20 -9.45
C VAL A 66 7.96 -6.57 -8.18
N THR A 67 8.14 -5.25 -8.17
CA THR A 67 8.66 -4.51 -7.02
C THR A 67 7.67 -4.52 -5.86
N GLY A 68 6.40 -4.23 -6.12
CA GLY A 68 5.36 -4.18 -5.09
C GLY A 68 5.13 -5.53 -4.41
N VAL A 69 5.23 -6.65 -5.14
CA VAL A 69 5.17 -8.00 -4.53
C VAL A 69 6.33 -8.22 -3.56
N ARG A 70 7.55 -7.78 -3.88
CA ARG A 70 8.70 -7.88 -2.97
C ARG A 70 8.48 -7.04 -1.71
N ILE A 71 7.96 -5.81 -1.86
CA ILE A 71 7.65 -4.93 -0.72
C ILE A 71 6.57 -5.54 0.17
N TYR A 72 5.49 -6.10 -0.40
CA TYR A 72 4.47 -6.80 0.37
C TYR A 72 5.04 -8.00 1.12
N TYR A 73 5.90 -8.79 0.46
CA TYR A 73 6.57 -9.92 1.11
C TYR A 73 7.39 -9.46 2.31
N ASP A 74 8.21 -8.42 2.17
CA ASP A 74 9.03 -7.88 3.25
C ASP A 74 8.19 -7.27 4.37
N LEU A 75 7.09 -6.59 4.02
CA LEU A 75 6.12 -6.06 4.97
C LEU A 75 5.53 -7.18 5.83
N LEU A 76 5.04 -8.25 5.20
CA LEU A 76 4.45 -9.38 5.91
C LEU A 76 5.49 -10.09 6.77
N ARG A 77 6.71 -10.27 6.27
CA ARG A 77 7.81 -10.90 7.02
C ARG A 77 8.15 -10.09 8.26
N LYS A 78 8.34 -8.78 8.14
CA LYS A 78 8.63 -7.88 9.26
C LYS A 78 7.45 -7.75 10.21
N PHE A 79 6.22 -7.68 9.71
CA PHE A 79 5.03 -7.53 10.54
C PHE A 79 4.78 -8.77 11.40
N THR A 80 5.02 -9.96 10.87
CA THR A 80 4.80 -11.24 11.57
C THR A 80 5.99 -11.72 12.37
N ALA A 81 7.21 -11.26 12.07
CA ALA A 81 8.42 -11.61 12.82
C ALA A 81 8.59 -10.84 14.14
N VAL A 82 7.80 -9.79 14.39
CA VAL A 82 7.77 -9.10 15.68
C VAL A 82 6.72 -9.79 16.56
N GLN A 83 7.19 -10.71 17.42
CA GLN A 83 6.55 -11.00 18.71
C GLN A 83 7.22 -10.17 19.80
#